data_AF-A0A9D7PZI5-F1
#
_entry.id   AF-A0A9D7PZI5-F1
#
_cell.length_a   1.000
_cell.length_b   1.000
_cell.length_c   1.000
_cell.angle_alpha   90.00
_cell.angle_beta   90.00
_cell.angle_gamma   90.00
#
_symmetry.space_group_name_H-M   'P 1'
#
loop_
_entity.id
_entity.type
_entity.pdbx_description
1 polymer ?
#
loop_
_entity_poly.entity_id
_entity_poly.type
_entity_poly.pdbx_seq_one_letter_code
_entity_poly.pdbx_strand_id
1 'polypeptide(L)'
;MKSYLHHILIALLAVISFNFNIIGQSDSLKEENKEAKVEYYKVDEIPKFYTSQSIQLKSIVESIATSGKYVELKDRVPVIKNNFNQLYALTDKLDLKKEYPETLFEFFRLWDRQKSEISKWNDEVADRTEFLLSEKKLLQEALIVWKATDTTSVNATAPFELKQKTRSLIREIEKAISKIESEIGRLLVLQNSLADQDVQSELMSRKVEEQYISGKRELLNKNAPAFWELEFWAEGAGTLFQPLLGIADSFINAATLLYLKNAGSFPVSLIYSFLLVLFLIYTIKYSRTLSVDDSRLNRIMLMFGVPVSTIAFLIFIQILFSSQDIPRIFLNIIKILALIPMVRIFAKLVDPAYKKSLYYISFLVVLQQFKVTMGSGTSLERMFLTVIIILSLIMFNYIKLDKGIKKGTNQYTPIVIKTINLLTILLL
;
A
#
# COMPACT_ATOMS: atom_id res chain seq x y z
N MET A 1 -31.94 -8.17 10.93
CA MET A 1 -30.91 -8.68 10.00
C MET A 1 -30.91 -8.03 8.60
N LYS A 2 -31.94 -7.26 8.18
CA LYS A 2 -32.06 -6.74 6.80
C LYS A 2 -31.24 -5.46 6.48
N SER A 3 -30.76 -4.70 7.47
CA SER A 3 -30.10 -3.39 7.24
C SER A 3 -28.58 -3.44 7.01
N TYR A 4 -27.91 -4.50 7.48
CA TYR A 4 -26.43 -4.51 7.52
C TYR A 4 -25.77 -4.94 6.20
N LEU A 5 -26.46 -5.72 5.36
CA LEU A 5 -25.92 -6.16 4.06
C LEU A 5 -25.84 -5.01 3.05
N HIS A 6 -26.75 -4.03 3.17
CA HIS A 6 -26.82 -2.87 2.28
C HIS A 6 -25.71 -1.86 2.58
N HIS A 7 -25.38 -1.65 3.87
CA HIS A 7 -24.29 -0.76 4.27
C HIS A 7 -22.90 -1.32 3.92
N ILE A 8 -22.73 -2.65 3.92
CA ILE A 8 -21.48 -3.29 3.49
C ILE A 8 -21.28 -3.16 1.98
N LEU A 9 -22.36 -3.19 1.18
CA LEU A 9 -22.29 -3.02 -0.28
C LEU A 9 -21.97 -1.58 -0.70
N ILE A 10 -22.50 -0.59 0.04
CA ILE A 10 -22.23 0.83 -0.18
C ILE A 10 -20.80 1.19 0.24
N ALA A 11 -20.28 0.60 1.33
CA ALA A 11 -18.89 0.74 1.74
C ALA A 11 -17.91 0.12 0.72
N LEU A 12 -18.30 -0.96 0.05
CA LEU A 12 -17.50 -1.61 -1.01
C LEU A 12 -17.48 -0.81 -2.32
N LEU A 13 -18.53 -0.06 -2.65
CA LEU A 13 -18.60 0.79 -3.85
C LEU A 13 -17.88 2.13 -3.67
N ALA A 14 -17.85 2.68 -2.45
CA ALA A 14 -17.11 3.90 -2.13
C ALA A 14 -15.57 3.72 -2.22
N VAL A 15 -15.06 2.51 -1.96
CA VAL A 15 -13.62 2.19 -2.03
C VAL A 15 -13.13 2.01 -3.48
N ILE A 16 -14.02 1.79 -4.44
CA ILE A 16 -13.67 1.56 -5.86
C ILE A 16 -13.66 2.87 -6.68
N SER A 17 -14.15 3.99 -6.12
CA SER A 17 -14.42 5.21 -6.88
C SER A 17 -13.36 6.33 -6.76
N PHE A 18 -12.23 6.08 -6.08
CA PHE A 18 -11.27 7.12 -5.74
C PHE A 18 -9.88 6.85 -6.31
N ASN A 19 -9.75 6.84 -7.64
CA ASN A 19 -8.46 6.94 -8.34
C ASN A 19 -8.75 7.29 -9.80
N PHE A 20 -8.68 8.58 -10.17
CA PHE A 20 -8.15 9.02 -11.47
C PHE A 20 -8.06 10.55 -11.54
N ASN A 21 -6.88 11.00 -11.99
CA ASN A 21 -6.55 12.26 -12.66
C ASN A 21 -6.69 13.57 -11.89
N ILE A 22 -5.54 14.18 -11.59
CA ILE A 22 -5.21 15.54 -12.05
C ILE A 22 -3.77 15.55 -12.57
N ILE A 23 -3.63 15.56 -13.89
CA ILE A 23 -2.45 16.05 -14.62
C ILE A 23 -2.81 17.48 -15.03
N GLY A 24 -2.07 18.47 -14.53
CA GLY A 24 -2.05 19.84 -15.04
C GLY A 24 -0.59 20.19 -15.28
N GLN A 25 -0.08 19.94 -16.49
CA GLN A 25 -0.02 20.90 -17.59
C GLN A 25 0.65 22.21 -17.20
N SER A 26 1.94 22.24 -17.50
CA SER A 26 2.84 23.39 -17.50
C SER A 26 2.34 24.46 -18.48
N ASP A 27 2.10 25.68 -17.98
CA ASP A 27 2.00 26.87 -18.81
C ASP A 27 3.22 27.75 -18.56
N SER A 28 4.17 27.65 -19.48
CA SER A 28 5.22 28.62 -19.71
C SER A 28 4.69 29.72 -20.63
N LEU A 29 4.53 30.94 -20.11
CA LEU A 29 4.30 32.12 -20.96
C LEU A 29 5.10 33.33 -20.46
N LYS A 30 6.21 33.55 -21.18
CA LYS A 30 6.71 34.85 -21.69
C LYS A 30 6.75 36.02 -20.71
N GLU A 31 7.90 36.20 -20.06
CA GLU A 31 8.32 37.52 -19.58
C GLU A 31 8.81 38.36 -20.76
N GLU A 32 8.00 39.37 -21.06
CA GLU A 32 8.25 40.44 -22.00
C GLU A 32 9.39 41.33 -21.47
N ASN A 33 10.45 41.46 -22.28
CA ASN A 33 11.64 42.24 -22.01
C ASN A 33 11.28 43.74 -21.97
N LYS A 34 10.97 44.26 -20.77
CA LYS A 34 11.01 45.70 -20.48
C LYS A 34 12.36 46.00 -19.86
N GLU A 35 13.11 46.93 -20.47
CA GLU A 35 14.30 47.51 -19.89
C GLU A 35 13.96 48.08 -18.50
N ALA A 36 14.21 47.28 -17.46
CA ALA A 36 13.92 47.62 -16.09
C ALA A 36 14.93 48.65 -15.64
N LYS A 37 14.45 49.89 -15.46
CA LYS A 37 15.16 50.94 -14.74
C LYS A 37 15.49 50.37 -13.35
N VAL A 38 16.75 50.04 -13.11
CA VAL A 38 17.17 49.38 -11.86
C VAL A 38 16.83 50.30 -10.69
N GLU A 39 15.86 49.91 -9.87
CA GLU A 39 15.51 50.62 -8.65
C GLU A 39 16.67 50.55 -7.66
N TYR A 40 16.94 51.67 -6.99
CA TYR A 40 17.98 51.79 -5.98
C TYR A 40 17.45 52.57 -4.78
N TYR A 41 17.96 52.29 -3.59
CA TYR A 41 17.51 52.96 -2.37
C TYR A 41 18.23 54.30 -2.20
N LYS A 42 17.49 55.34 -1.81
CA LYS A 42 18.10 56.61 -1.40
C LYS A 42 18.77 56.47 -0.04
N VAL A 43 19.74 57.34 0.27
CA VAL A 43 20.59 57.23 1.47
C VAL A 43 19.79 57.18 2.78
N ASP A 44 18.68 57.91 2.86
CA ASP A 44 17.75 57.96 3.98
C ASP A 44 16.90 56.69 4.16
N GLU A 45 16.69 55.93 3.09
CA GLU A 45 15.89 54.70 3.08
C GLU A 45 16.74 53.46 3.40
N ILE A 46 18.05 53.52 3.20
CA ILE A 46 18.99 52.40 3.39
C ILE A 46 18.85 51.73 4.77
N PRO A 47 18.78 52.43 5.92
CA PRO A 47 18.68 51.76 7.21
C PRO A 47 17.44 50.88 7.35
N LYS A 48 16.30 51.31 6.81
CA LYS A 48 15.03 50.57 6.87
C LYS A 48 15.09 49.30 6.02
N PHE A 49 15.54 49.43 4.77
CA PHE A 49 15.66 48.29 3.86
C PHE A 49 16.78 47.33 4.28
N TYR A 50 17.87 47.84 4.87
CA TYR A 50 18.94 47.02 5.43
C TYR A 50 18.41 46.06 6.48
N THR A 51 17.65 46.56 7.47
CA THR A 51 17.08 45.70 8.52
C THR A 51 16.17 44.62 7.95
N SER A 52 15.30 44.97 7.00
CA SER A 52 14.42 43.99 6.34
C SER A 52 15.22 42.92 5.60
N GLN A 53 16.21 43.33 4.81
CA GLN A 53 17.03 42.42 4.03
C GLN A 53 17.87 41.50 4.92
N SER A 54 18.45 42.02 6.01
CA SER A 54 19.21 41.23 6.97
C SER A 54 18.35 40.18 7.68
N ILE A 55 17.09 40.50 8.01
CA ILE A 55 16.15 39.54 8.58
C ILE A 55 15.84 38.42 7.58
N GLN A 56 15.51 38.78 6.33
CA GLN A 56 15.24 37.80 5.27
C GLN A 56 16.45 36.93 4.96
N LEU A 57 17.64 37.53 4.86
CA LEU A 57 18.89 36.81 4.65
C LEU A 57 19.15 35.82 5.78
N LYS A 58 18.91 36.24 7.04
CA LYS A 58 19.07 35.35 8.20
C LYS A 58 18.10 34.18 8.15
N SER A 59 16.82 34.40 7.82
CA SER A 59 15.85 33.30 7.69
C SER A 59 16.21 32.33 6.57
N ILE A 60 16.72 32.81 5.44
CA ILE A 60 17.18 31.96 4.34
C ILE A 60 18.43 31.16 4.74
N VAL A 61 19.40 31.82 5.38
CA VAL A 61 20.62 31.14 5.85
C VAL A 61 20.27 30.10 6.91
N GLU A 62 19.31 30.37 7.80
CA GLU A 62 18.79 29.41 8.77
C GLU A 62 18.09 28.24 8.07
N SER A 63 17.25 28.49 7.06
CA SER A 63 16.53 27.43 6.32
C SER A 63 17.48 26.49 5.54
N ILE A 64 18.62 27.02 5.08
CA ILE A 64 19.73 26.26 4.50
C ILE A 64 20.53 25.52 5.58
N ALA A 65 20.78 26.16 6.73
CA ALA A 65 21.52 25.60 7.85
C ALA A 65 20.76 24.51 8.63
N THR A 66 19.42 24.49 8.57
CA THR A 66 18.58 23.30 8.83
C THR A 66 18.77 22.24 7.74
N SER A 67 20.03 21.96 7.39
CA SER A 67 20.52 20.96 6.43
C SER A 67 20.19 19.51 6.83
N GLY A 68 19.43 19.31 7.90
CA GLY A 68 18.84 18.03 8.26
C GLY A 68 18.11 17.40 7.08
N LYS A 69 17.44 18.19 6.24
CA LYS A 69 16.69 17.66 5.09
C LYS A 69 17.59 17.06 3.99
N TYR A 70 18.73 17.68 3.68
CA TYR A 70 19.69 17.08 2.73
C TYR A 70 20.31 15.81 3.31
N VAL A 71 20.71 15.83 4.58
CA VAL A 71 21.28 14.66 5.26
C VAL A 71 20.25 13.53 5.32
N GLU A 72 19.01 13.82 5.67
CA GLU A 72 17.89 12.87 5.69
C GLU A 72 17.64 12.25 4.30
N LEU A 73 17.56 13.08 3.26
CA LEU A 73 17.38 12.60 1.88
C LEU A 73 18.56 11.76 1.40
N LYS A 74 19.79 12.15 1.77
CA LYS A 74 21.02 11.41 1.47
C LYS A 74 21.05 10.06 2.20
N ASP A 75 20.69 10.02 3.48
CA ASP A 75 20.74 8.82 4.31
C ASP A 75 19.67 7.79 3.92
N ARG A 76 18.60 8.22 3.24
CA ARG A 76 17.60 7.32 2.63
C ARG A 76 18.13 6.61 1.38
N VAL A 77 19.06 7.19 0.63
CA VAL A 77 19.54 6.61 -0.64
C VAL A 77 20.15 5.21 -0.47
N PRO A 78 21.05 4.95 0.49
CA PRO A 78 21.58 3.60 0.72
C PRO A 78 20.48 2.56 1.01
N VAL A 79 19.45 2.95 1.77
CA VAL A 79 18.32 2.08 2.11
C VAL A 79 17.53 1.72 0.85
N ILE A 80 17.18 2.70 0.03
CA ILE A 80 16.46 2.51 -1.23
C ILE A 80 17.27 1.62 -2.18
N LYS A 81 18.58 1.87 -2.31
CA LYS A 81 19.48 1.06 -3.15
C LYS A 81 19.60 -0.37 -2.65
N ASN A 82 19.71 -0.58 -1.34
CA ASN A 82 19.78 -1.91 -0.77
C ASN A 82 18.48 -2.70 -1.01
N ASN A 83 17.32 -2.07 -0.80
CA ASN A 83 16.01 -2.68 -1.10
C ASN A 83 15.90 -3.07 -2.58
N PHE A 84 16.29 -2.16 -3.49
CA PHE A 84 16.34 -2.42 -4.92
C PHE A 84 17.25 -3.62 -5.24
N ASN A 85 18.50 -3.62 -4.77
CA ASN A 85 19.47 -4.67 -5.08
C ASN A 85 19.00 -6.05 -4.58
N GLN A 86 18.39 -6.11 -3.39
CA GLN A 86 17.83 -7.34 -2.84
C GLN A 86 16.65 -7.84 -3.70
N LEU A 87 15.71 -6.96 -4.04
CA LEU A 87 14.54 -7.31 -4.85
C LEU A 87 14.95 -7.72 -6.27
N TYR A 88 15.91 -7.01 -6.87
CA TYR A 88 16.47 -7.31 -8.17
C TYR A 88 17.12 -8.69 -8.18
N ALA A 89 18.03 -8.96 -7.23
CA ALA A 89 18.73 -10.24 -7.14
C ALA A 89 17.77 -11.43 -6.91
N LEU A 90 16.66 -11.22 -6.20
CA LEU A 90 15.63 -12.24 -6.03
C LEU A 90 14.83 -12.45 -7.31
N THR A 91 14.43 -11.37 -7.99
CA THR A 91 13.63 -11.47 -9.21
C THR A 91 14.43 -12.05 -10.37
N ASP A 92 15.70 -11.68 -10.50
CA ASP A 92 16.58 -12.11 -11.59
C ASP A 92 16.95 -13.60 -11.53
N LYS A 93 17.02 -14.18 -10.33
CA LYS A 93 17.26 -15.62 -10.13
C LYS A 93 16.06 -16.50 -10.50
N LEU A 94 14.87 -15.92 -10.65
CA LEU A 94 13.65 -16.68 -10.90
C LEU A 94 13.40 -16.83 -12.40
N ASP A 95 13.05 -18.05 -12.79
CA ASP A 95 12.49 -18.30 -14.12
C ASP A 95 11.01 -17.91 -14.10
N LEU A 96 10.73 -16.62 -14.36
CA LEU A 96 9.39 -16.04 -14.25
C LEU A 96 8.29 -16.82 -15.00
N LYS A 97 8.64 -17.59 -16.04
CA LYS A 97 7.70 -18.41 -16.81
C LYS A 97 7.23 -19.66 -16.06
N LYS A 98 8.02 -20.13 -15.10
CA LYS A 98 7.74 -21.32 -14.28
C LYS A 98 7.19 -20.97 -12.90
N GLU A 99 7.16 -19.68 -12.57
CA GLU A 99 6.71 -19.20 -11.28
C GLU A 99 5.18 -19.21 -11.16
N TYR A 100 4.72 -19.44 -9.94
CA TYR A 100 3.29 -19.37 -9.64
C TYR A 100 2.81 -17.92 -9.74
N PRO A 101 1.62 -17.67 -10.30
CA PRO A 101 1.05 -16.33 -10.44
C PRO A 101 0.88 -15.56 -9.15
N GLU A 102 0.64 -16.22 -8.02
CA GLU A 102 0.63 -15.58 -6.71
C GLU A 102 2.03 -15.07 -6.35
N THR A 103 3.08 -15.83 -6.63
CA THR A 103 4.48 -15.39 -6.49
C THR A 103 4.76 -14.20 -7.41
N LEU A 104 4.37 -14.28 -8.69
CA LEU A 104 4.50 -13.17 -9.64
C LEU A 104 3.75 -11.92 -9.18
N PHE A 105 2.54 -12.08 -8.63
CA PHE A 105 1.77 -10.96 -8.08
C PHE A 105 2.46 -10.33 -6.86
N GLU A 106 3.07 -11.14 -6.00
CA GLU A 106 3.86 -10.63 -4.87
C GLU A 106 5.08 -9.84 -5.35
N PHE A 107 5.83 -10.35 -6.32
CA PHE A 107 6.94 -9.60 -6.92
C PHE A 107 6.45 -8.31 -7.58
N PHE A 108 5.32 -8.34 -8.30
CA PHE A 108 4.71 -7.14 -8.88
C PHE A 108 4.41 -6.10 -7.80
N ARG A 109 3.79 -6.50 -6.69
CA ARG A 109 3.49 -5.61 -5.55
C ARG A 109 4.76 -5.04 -4.90
N LEU A 110 5.81 -5.86 -4.77
CA LEU A 110 7.09 -5.41 -4.23
C LEU A 110 7.78 -4.39 -5.16
N TRP A 111 7.73 -4.62 -6.46
CA TRP A 111 8.23 -3.68 -7.47
C TRP A 111 7.43 -2.38 -7.51
N ASP A 112 6.10 -2.46 -7.44
CA ASP A 112 5.24 -1.28 -7.37
C ASP A 112 5.53 -0.43 -6.13
N ARG A 113 5.76 -1.08 -4.97
CA ARG A 113 6.20 -0.40 -3.75
C ARG A 113 7.57 0.24 -3.92
N GLN A 114 8.54 -0.46 -4.50
CA GLN A 114 9.88 0.07 -4.73
C GLN A 114 9.81 1.32 -5.62
N LYS A 115 9.01 1.29 -6.69
CA LYS A 115 8.73 2.46 -7.54
C LYS A 115 8.11 3.61 -6.74
N SER A 116 7.11 3.33 -5.91
CA SER A 116 6.48 4.34 -5.07
C SER A 116 7.47 4.97 -4.08
N GLU A 117 8.38 4.19 -3.50
CA GLU A 117 9.44 4.71 -2.62
C GLU A 117 10.42 5.63 -3.37
N ILE A 118 10.84 5.24 -4.58
CA ILE A 118 11.72 6.06 -5.43
C ILE A 118 11.00 7.35 -5.86
N SER A 119 9.74 7.24 -6.31
CA SER A 119 8.93 8.39 -6.74
C SER A 119 8.76 9.40 -5.62
N LYS A 120 8.33 8.97 -4.42
CA LYS A 120 8.17 9.86 -3.27
C LYS A 120 9.48 10.56 -2.91
N TRP A 121 10.59 9.83 -2.94
CA TRP A 121 11.89 10.41 -2.66
C TRP A 121 12.31 11.42 -3.75
N ASN A 122 12.04 11.14 -5.03
CA ASN A 122 12.28 12.07 -6.14
C ASN A 122 11.45 13.36 -5.99
N ASP A 123 10.17 13.22 -5.62
CA ASP A 123 9.28 14.36 -5.38
C ASP A 123 9.81 15.24 -4.23
N GLU A 124 10.22 14.63 -3.11
CA GLU A 124 10.80 15.37 -1.98
C GLU A 124 12.11 16.13 -2.33
N VAL A 125 12.94 15.53 -3.20
CA VAL A 125 14.17 16.18 -3.71
C VAL A 125 13.82 17.32 -4.67
N ALA A 126 12.83 17.12 -5.55
CA ALA A 126 12.35 18.13 -6.49
C ALA A 126 11.77 19.34 -5.75
N ASP A 127 10.85 19.11 -4.80
CA ASP A 127 10.26 20.15 -3.96
C ASP A 127 11.32 20.98 -3.23
N ARG A 128 12.35 20.31 -2.69
CA ARG A 128 13.45 21.01 -2.00
C ARG A 128 14.31 21.81 -2.98
N THR A 129 14.53 21.29 -4.18
CA THR A 129 15.30 21.98 -5.22
C THR A 129 14.56 23.22 -5.71
N GLU A 130 13.25 23.12 -5.93
CA GLU A 130 12.38 24.24 -6.32
C GLU A 130 12.36 25.34 -5.26
N PHE A 131 12.20 24.96 -3.98
CA PHE A 131 12.30 25.90 -2.86
C PHE A 131 13.65 26.65 -2.84
N LEU A 132 14.76 25.95 -3.06
CA LEU A 132 16.08 26.60 -3.08
C LEU A 132 16.25 27.50 -4.31
N LEU A 133 15.69 27.15 -5.46
CA LEU A 133 15.69 27.98 -6.66
C LEU A 133 14.89 29.28 -6.45
N SER A 134 13.74 29.22 -5.78
CA SER A 134 12.96 30.41 -5.47
C SER A 134 13.71 31.34 -4.52
N GLU A 135 14.34 30.81 -3.47
CA GLU A 135 15.14 31.62 -2.53
C GLU A 135 16.37 32.24 -3.21
N LYS A 136 17.01 31.50 -4.14
CA LYS A 136 18.10 32.03 -4.96
C LYS A 136 17.65 33.23 -5.79
N LYS A 137 16.49 33.13 -6.45
CA LYS A 137 15.94 34.22 -7.29
C LYS A 137 15.74 35.50 -6.46
N LEU A 138 15.11 35.38 -5.29
CA LEU A 138 14.89 36.51 -4.38
C LEU A 138 16.20 37.18 -3.94
N LEU A 139 17.24 36.38 -3.60
CA LEU A 139 18.55 36.92 -3.24
C LEU A 139 19.27 37.57 -4.42
N GLN A 140 19.11 37.05 -5.64
CA GLN A 140 19.69 37.65 -6.85
C GLN A 140 19.06 39.00 -7.17
N GLU A 141 17.74 39.11 -7.06
CA GLU A 141 17.01 40.38 -7.20
C GLU A 141 17.47 41.40 -6.16
N ALA A 142 17.56 40.99 -4.88
CA ALA A 142 18.09 41.83 -3.81
C ALA A 142 19.54 42.28 -4.09
N LEU A 143 20.40 41.37 -4.58
CA LEU A 143 21.79 41.67 -4.90
C LEU A 143 21.92 42.76 -5.97
N ILE A 144 21.06 42.72 -7.00
CA ILE A 144 21.05 43.72 -8.07
C ILE A 144 20.72 45.11 -7.50
N VAL A 145 19.66 45.20 -6.69
CA VAL A 145 19.22 46.46 -6.06
C VAL A 145 20.29 47.01 -5.10
N TRP A 146 20.90 46.14 -4.29
CA TRP A 146 21.95 46.56 -3.34
C TRP A 146 23.25 46.96 -4.03
N LYS A 147 23.63 46.31 -5.14
CA LYS A 147 24.77 46.74 -5.96
C LYS A 147 24.52 48.10 -6.62
N ALA A 148 23.31 48.32 -7.14
CA ALA A 148 22.92 49.63 -7.68
C ALA A 148 22.93 50.71 -6.59
N THR A 149 22.43 50.39 -5.39
CA THR A 149 22.46 51.29 -4.23
C THR A 149 23.88 51.64 -3.78
N ASP A 150 24.81 50.67 -3.79
CA ASP A 150 26.23 50.91 -3.47
C ASP A 150 26.86 51.90 -4.46
N THR A 151 26.59 51.73 -5.77
CA THR A 151 27.20 52.54 -6.83
C THR A 151 26.63 53.96 -6.93
N THR A 152 25.31 54.14 -6.81
CA THR A 152 24.66 55.45 -7.03
C THR A 152 24.52 56.30 -5.76
N SER A 153 24.11 55.71 -4.63
CA SER A 153 23.72 56.47 -3.44
C SER A 153 24.80 56.46 -2.37
N VAL A 154 25.38 55.28 -2.14
CA VAL A 154 26.34 55.06 -1.06
C VAL A 154 27.71 55.63 -1.41
N ASN A 155 28.25 55.31 -2.60
CA ASN A 155 29.57 55.82 -3.01
C ASN A 155 29.60 57.35 -3.13
N ALA A 156 28.51 57.97 -3.59
CA ALA A 156 28.42 59.41 -3.81
C ALA A 156 28.34 60.24 -2.53
N THR A 157 27.58 59.81 -1.51
CA THR A 157 27.17 60.73 -0.43
C THR A 157 27.07 60.12 0.97
N ALA A 158 27.17 58.79 1.12
CA ALA A 158 26.94 58.15 2.42
C ALA A 158 28.15 58.22 3.38
N PRO A 159 27.91 58.27 4.71
CA PRO A 159 28.96 58.11 5.72
C PRO A 159 29.67 56.76 5.64
N PHE A 160 30.93 56.70 6.10
CA PHE A 160 31.79 55.52 6.02
C PHE A 160 31.16 54.25 6.61
N GLU A 161 30.49 54.35 7.75
CA GLU A 161 29.84 53.24 8.44
C GLU A 161 28.72 52.61 7.59
N LEU A 162 27.94 53.45 6.88
CA LEU A 162 26.87 53.00 5.99
C LEU A 162 27.43 52.33 4.73
N LYS A 163 28.56 52.84 4.21
CA LYS A 163 29.33 52.18 3.14
C LYS A 163 29.78 50.78 3.55
N GLN A 164 30.32 50.64 4.76
CA GLN A 164 30.78 49.35 5.27
C GLN A 164 29.64 48.35 5.47
N LYS A 165 28.51 48.78 6.08
CA LYS A 165 27.33 47.93 6.28
C LYS A 165 26.73 47.43 4.96
N THR A 166 26.57 48.32 3.98
CA THR A 166 26.02 47.97 2.66
C THR A 166 26.89 46.93 1.95
N ARG A 167 28.22 47.15 1.94
CA ARG A 167 29.16 46.20 1.33
C ARG A 167 29.23 44.87 2.08
N SER A 168 29.07 44.87 3.41
CA SER A 168 28.96 43.61 4.18
C SER A 168 27.72 42.82 3.78
N LEU A 169 26.57 43.48 3.69
CA LEU A 169 25.31 42.86 3.27
C LEU A 169 25.42 42.26 1.87
N ILE A 170 26.01 42.98 0.91
CA ILE A 170 26.27 42.46 -0.45
C ILE A 170 27.09 41.17 -0.39
N ARG A 171 28.19 41.13 0.38
CA ARG A 171 29.03 39.93 0.53
C ARG A 171 28.28 38.78 1.20
N GLU A 172 27.43 39.07 2.18
CA GLU A 172 26.61 38.05 2.86
C GLU A 172 25.56 37.46 1.92
N ILE A 173 24.92 38.29 1.08
CA ILE A 173 23.99 37.85 0.03
C ILE A 173 24.72 36.96 -0.98
N GLU A 174 25.88 37.39 -1.49
CA GLU A 174 26.70 36.59 -2.43
C GLU A 174 27.10 35.24 -1.83
N LYS A 175 27.49 35.23 -0.55
CA LYS A 175 27.83 34.00 0.17
C LYS A 175 26.62 33.08 0.34
N ALA A 176 25.43 33.63 0.61
CA ALA A 176 24.21 32.85 0.71
C ALA A 176 23.82 32.24 -0.65
N ILE A 177 23.90 33.01 -1.74
CA ILE A 177 23.66 32.51 -3.11
C ILE A 177 24.59 31.34 -3.43
N SER A 178 25.90 31.49 -3.18
CA SER A 178 26.87 30.42 -3.43
C SER A 178 26.59 29.16 -2.61
N LYS A 179 26.13 29.29 -1.37
CA LYS A 179 25.69 28.15 -0.54
C LYS A 179 24.47 27.46 -1.13
N ILE A 180 23.47 28.22 -1.58
CA ILE A 180 22.27 27.67 -2.23
C ILE A 180 22.66 26.90 -3.49
N GLU A 181 23.52 27.47 -4.33
CA GLU A 181 24.00 26.79 -5.55
C GLU A 181 24.73 25.48 -5.25
N SER A 182 25.58 25.48 -4.22
CA SER A 182 26.24 24.25 -3.79
C SER A 182 25.25 23.18 -3.33
N GLU A 183 24.20 23.57 -2.60
CA GLU A 183 23.19 22.65 -2.10
C GLU A 183 22.29 22.10 -3.23
N ILE A 184 21.88 22.96 -4.17
CA ILE A 184 21.19 22.54 -5.41
C ILE A 184 22.03 21.54 -6.18
N GLY A 185 23.33 21.82 -6.37
CA GLY A 185 24.24 20.90 -7.05
C GLY A 185 24.31 19.53 -6.38
N ARG A 186 24.30 19.48 -5.04
CA ARG A 186 24.26 18.22 -4.29
C ARG A 186 22.93 17.48 -4.43
N LEU A 187 21.80 18.19 -4.41
CA LEU A 187 20.47 17.60 -4.61
C LEU A 187 20.31 17.00 -6.01
N LEU A 188 20.83 17.67 -7.04
CA LEU A 188 20.84 17.15 -8.41
C LEU A 188 21.70 15.88 -8.55
N VAL A 189 22.85 15.84 -7.87
CA VAL A 189 23.68 14.62 -7.80
C VAL A 189 22.93 13.48 -7.10
N LEU A 190 22.21 13.78 -6.01
CA LEU A 190 21.35 12.80 -5.36
C LEU A 190 20.29 12.29 -6.34
N GLN A 191 19.55 13.19 -7.01
CA GLN A 191 18.47 12.82 -7.94
C GLN A 191 18.98 11.87 -9.03
N ASN A 192 20.16 12.16 -9.59
CA ASN A 192 20.79 11.28 -10.59
C ASN A 192 21.23 9.93 -10.01
N SER A 193 21.47 9.83 -8.69
CA SER A 193 21.99 8.62 -8.05
C SER A 193 21.01 7.45 -8.02
N LEU A 194 19.71 7.70 -8.23
CA LEU A 194 18.64 6.70 -8.27
C LEU A 194 17.98 6.55 -9.65
N ALA A 195 18.42 7.31 -10.67
CA ALA A 195 17.82 7.30 -12.00
C ALA A 195 17.87 5.92 -12.67
N ASP A 196 19.00 5.22 -12.57
CA ASP A 196 19.14 3.87 -13.11
C ASP A 196 18.21 2.88 -12.40
N GLN A 197 18.10 2.97 -11.06
CA GLN A 197 17.22 2.11 -10.27
C GLN A 197 15.74 2.35 -10.57
N ASP A 198 15.35 3.59 -10.88
CA ASP A 198 13.98 3.91 -11.28
C ASP A 198 13.62 3.22 -12.60
N VAL A 199 14.46 3.41 -13.63
CA VAL A 199 14.28 2.76 -14.93
C VAL A 199 14.25 1.24 -14.80
N GLN A 200 15.17 0.65 -14.03
CA GLN A 200 15.20 -0.80 -13.85
C GLN A 200 14.01 -1.33 -13.05
N SER A 201 13.51 -0.56 -12.08
CA SER A 201 12.30 -0.92 -11.33
C SER A 201 11.06 -0.93 -12.23
N GLU A 202 10.95 0.03 -13.15
CA GLU A 202 9.88 0.05 -14.17
C GLU A 202 9.97 -1.15 -15.10
N LEU A 203 11.16 -1.44 -15.65
CA LEU A 203 11.36 -2.57 -16.55
C LEU A 203 11.03 -3.91 -15.88
N MET A 204 11.48 -4.11 -14.64
CA MET A 204 11.22 -5.35 -13.92
C MET A 204 9.76 -5.48 -13.51
N SER A 205 9.12 -4.38 -13.07
CA SER A 205 7.68 -4.34 -12.77
C SER A 205 6.86 -4.77 -13.97
N ARG A 206 7.12 -4.22 -15.17
CA ARG A 206 6.44 -4.60 -16.41
C ARG A 206 6.70 -6.04 -16.79
N LYS A 207 7.94 -6.52 -16.69
CA LYS A 207 8.30 -7.92 -17.00
C LYS A 207 7.51 -8.90 -16.12
N VAL A 208 7.41 -8.63 -14.83
CA VAL A 208 6.65 -9.46 -13.88
C VAL A 208 5.14 -9.36 -14.15
N GLU A 209 4.62 -8.16 -14.43
CA GLU A 209 3.20 -7.95 -14.75
C GLU A 209 2.78 -8.70 -16.03
N GLU A 210 3.59 -8.64 -17.08
CA GLU A 210 3.34 -9.32 -18.34
C GLU A 210 3.26 -10.85 -18.16
N GLN A 211 4.18 -11.42 -17.37
CA GLN A 211 4.14 -12.85 -17.05
C GLN A 211 2.93 -13.21 -16.19
N TYR A 212 2.59 -12.36 -15.22
CA TYR A 212 1.39 -12.55 -14.40
C TYR A 212 0.10 -12.57 -15.23
N ILE A 213 -0.06 -11.61 -16.16
CA ILE A 213 -1.22 -11.55 -17.05
C ILE A 213 -1.22 -12.74 -18.01
N SER A 214 -0.06 -13.15 -18.53
CA SER A 214 0.07 -14.27 -19.45
C SER A 214 -0.33 -15.60 -18.79
N GLY A 215 0.16 -15.90 -17.59
CA GLY A 215 -0.22 -17.11 -16.84
C GLY A 215 -1.73 -17.18 -16.55
N LYS A 216 -2.36 -16.04 -16.24
CA LYS A 216 -3.82 -15.97 -16.07
C LYS A 216 -4.60 -16.26 -17.34
N ARG A 217 -4.12 -15.80 -18.50
CA ARG A 217 -4.78 -16.04 -19.79
C ARG A 217 -4.72 -17.50 -20.21
N GLU A 218 -3.65 -18.21 -19.83
CA GLU A 218 -3.50 -19.63 -20.15
C GLU A 218 -4.62 -20.48 -19.54
N LEU A 219 -5.22 -20.09 -18.40
CA LEU A 219 -6.35 -20.79 -17.77
C LEU A 219 -7.57 -20.99 -18.65
N LEU A 220 -7.81 -20.08 -19.58
CA LEU A 220 -8.96 -20.09 -20.47
C LEU A 220 -8.56 -20.49 -21.89
N ASN A 221 -7.34 -21.03 -22.08
CA ASN A 221 -6.89 -21.49 -23.38
C ASN A 221 -7.74 -22.69 -23.84
N LYS A 222 -8.40 -22.51 -24.98
CA LYS A 222 -9.30 -23.48 -25.62
C LYS A 222 -8.60 -24.79 -25.99
N ASN A 223 -7.28 -24.76 -26.17
CA ASN A 223 -6.47 -25.91 -26.61
C ASN A 223 -5.68 -26.59 -25.48
N ALA A 224 -6.02 -26.32 -24.21
CA ALA A 224 -5.39 -27.00 -23.09
C ALA A 224 -5.89 -28.46 -23.00
N PRO A 225 -5.02 -29.41 -22.59
CA PRO A 225 -5.42 -30.81 -22.40
C PRO A 225 -6.53 -30.90 -21.35
N ALA A 226 -7.48 -31.79 -21.59
CA ALA A 226 -8.59 -31.99 -20.66
C ALA A 226 -8.10 -32.67 -19.37
N PHE A 227 -8.74 -32.39 -18.22
CA PHE A 227 -8.26 -32.91 -16.93
C PHE A 227 -8.31 -34.45 -16.79
N TRP A 228 -9.03 -35.13 -17.68
CA TRP A 228 -9.13 -36.59 -17.75
C TRP A 228 -8.13 -37.22 -18.73
N GLU A 229 -7.34 -36.43 -19.45
CA GLU A 229 -6.30 -36.94 -20.36
C GLU A 229 -5.05 -37.34 -19.59
N LEU A 230 -4.38 -38.41 -20.03
CA LEU A 230 -3.20 -38.95 -19.33
C LEU A 230 -2.04 -37.93 -19.30
N GLU A 231 -1.92 -37.09 -20.34
CA GLU A 231 -0.93 -36.02 -20.47
C GLU A 231 -1.07 -34.96 -19.37
N PHE A 232 -2.30 -34.65 -18.95
CA PHE A 232 -2.58 -33.75 -17.81
C PHE A 232 -1.99 -34.28 -16.50
N TRP A 233 -2.04 -35.59 -16.29
CA TRP A 233 -1.49 -36.24 -15.09
C TRP A 233 0.01 -36.49 -15.21
N ALA A 234 0.54 -36.70 -16.41
CA ALA A 234 1.98 -36.86 -16.64
C ALA A 234 2.77 -35.59 -16.32
N GLU A 235 2.22 -34.40 -16.62
CA GLU A 235 2.82 -33.11 -16.23
C GLU A 235 2.57 -32.73 -14.76
N GLY A 236 1.47 -33.22 -14.16
CA GLY A 236 1.03 -32.84 -12.81
C GLY A 236 1.40 -33.80 -11.65
N ALA A 237 1.69 -35.08 -11.93
CA ALA A 237 1.80 -36.11 -10.88
C ALA A 237 3.06 -35.98 -10.00
N GLY A 238 4.15 -35.37 -10.51
CA GLY A 238 5.35 -35.06 -9.72
C GLY A 238 5.26 -33.75 -8.93
N THR A 239 4.24 -32.94 -9.20
CA THR A 239 4.18 -31.51 -8.84
C THR A 239 2.98 -31.15 -7.97
N LEU A 240 2.25 -32.13 -7.39
CA LEU A 240 1.11 -31.82 -6.51
C LEU A 240 1.54 -31.12 -5.20
N PHE A 241 2.71 -31.47 -4.67
CA PHE A 241 3.22 -30.95 -3.39
C PHE A 241 4.47 -30.06 -3.52
N GLN A 242 5.15 -30.07 -4.68
CA GLN A 242 6.25 -29.13 -4.94
C GLN A 242 5.85 -27.64 -4.88
N PRO A 243 4.69 -27.20 -5.40
CA PRO A 243 4.18 -25.84 -5.22
C PRO A 243 4.08 -25.49 -3.74
N LEU A 244 3.54 -26.40 -2.91
CA LEU A 244 3.41 -26.21 -1.47
C LEU A 244 4.77 -26.06 -0.77
N LEU A 245 5.80 -26.79 -1.21
CA LEU A 245 7.16 -26.68 -0.69
C LEU A 245 7.89 -25.42 -1.18
N GLY A 246 7.76 -25.05 -2.47
CA GLY A 246 8.30 -23.79 -3.00
C GLY A 246 7.61 -22.54 -2.44
N ILE A 247 6.33 -22.67 -2.08
CA ILE A 247 5.59 -21.65 -1.31
C ILE A 247 6.19 -21.50 0.09
N ALA A 248 6.70 -22.56 0.72
CA ALA A 248 7.34 -22.47 2.03
C ALA A 248 8.73 -21.78 1.96
N ASP A 249 9.50 -22.01 0.91
CA ASP A 249 10.79 -21.34 0.71
C ASP A 249 10.61 -19.85 0.34
N SER A 250 9.67 -19.54 -0.55
CA SER A 250 9.28 -18.15 -0.84
C SER A 250 8.66 -17.47 0.40
N PHE A 251 7.95 -18.22 1.25
CA PHE A 251 7.44 -17.76 2.55
C PHE A 251 8.57 -17.38 3.51
N ILE A 252 9.62 -18.20 3.64
CA ILE A 252 10.76 -17.89 4.50
C ILE A 252 11.51 -16.66 3.96
N ASN A 253 11.73 -16.60 2.65
CA ASN A 253 12.45 -15.48 2.03
C ASN A 253 11.67 -14.15 2.12
N ALA A 254 10.37 -14.17 1.83
CA ALA A 254 9.50 -12.99 1.96
C ALA A 254 9.31 -12.56 3.42
N ALA A 255 9.17 -13.51 4.35
CA ALA A 255 9.10 -13.22 5.78
C ALA A 255 10.42 -12.60 6.28
N THR A 256 11.57 -13.08 5.82
CA THR A 256 12.89 -12.55 6.23
C THR A 256 13.09 -11.12 5.75
N LEU A 257 12.73 -10.81 4.50
CA LEU A 257 12.75 -9.44 3.95
C LEU A 257 11.84 -8.48 4.73
N LEU A 258 10.65 -8.92 5.10
CA LEU A 258 9.71 -8.13 5.90
C LEU A 258 10.16 -7.99 7.35
N TYR A 259 10.77 -9.02 7.93
CA TYR A 259 11.31 -9.00 9.28
C TYR A 259 12.46 -8.00 9.42
N LEU A 260 13.32 -7.91 8.39
CA LEU A 260 14.42 -6.95 8.35
C LEU A 260 13.94 -5.50 8.14
N LYS A 261 12.85 -5.28 7.40
CA LYS A 261 12.34 -3.94 7.08
C LYS A 261 11.39 -3.35 8.13
N ASN A 262 10.64 -4.20 8.88
CA ASN A 262 9.58 -3.77 9.79
C ASN A 262 9.83 -4.08 11.29
N ALA A 263 11.08 -4.28 11.70
CA ALA A 263 11.45 -4.60 13.09
C ALA A 263 10.89 -3.62 14.15
N GLY A 264 10.62 -2.35 13.78
CA GLY A 264 10.08 -1.34 14.69
C GLY A 264 8.56 -1.39 14.93
N SER A 265 7.76 -1.90 13.99
CA SER A 265 6.28 -1.91 14.09
C SER A 265 5.71 -3.23 14.65
N PHE A 266 6.49 -4.31 14.59
CA PHE A 266 6.16 -5.62 15.16
C PHE A 266 5.89 -5.63 16.68
N PRO A 267 6.69 -4.97 17.55
CA PRO A 267 6.40 -4.96 18.98
C PRO A 267 5.08 -4.25 19.31
N VAL A 268 4.70 -3.22 18.53
CA VAL A 268 3.44 -2.49 18.74
C VAL A 268 2.23 -3.37 18.44
N SER A 269 2.26 -4.15 17.36
CA SER A 269 1.19 -5.08 17.02
C SER A 269 1.09 -6.24 18.02
N LEU A 270 2.23 -6.69 18.57
CA LEU A 270 2.29 -7.69 19.63
C LEU A 270 1.66 -7.18 20.94
N ILE A 271 1.99 -5.94 21.33
CA ILE A 271 1.42 -5.28 22.53
C ILE A 271 -0.09 -5.08 22.38
N TYR A 272 -0.56 -4.60 21.22
CA TYR A 272 -1.99 -4.43 20.98
C TYR A 272 -2.74 -5.77 21.04
N SER A 273 -2.17 -6.81 20.44
CA SER A 273 -2.75 -8.18 20.48
C SER A 273 -2.84 -8.70 21.92
N PHE A 274 -1.79 -8.47 22.72
CA PHE A 274 -1.76 -8.84 24.13
C PHE A 274 -2.81 -8.08 24.96
N LEU A 275 -2.95 -6.77 24.75
CA LEU A 275 -3.98 -5.95 25.41
C LEU A 275 -5.40 -6.41 25.03
N LEU A 276 -5.63 -6.76 23.76
CA LEU A 276 -6.91 -7.25 23.27
C LEU A 276 -7.27 -8.60 23.89
N VAL A 277 -6.30 -9.51 24.04
CA VAL A 277 -6.47 -10.78 24.77
C VAL A 277 -6.83 -10.53 26.24
N LEU A 278 -6.11 -9.64 26.93
CA LEU A 278 -6.39 -9.27 28.32
C LEU A 278 -7.79 -8.67 28.50
N PHE A 279 -8.16 -7.74 27.62
CA PHE A 279 -9.48 -7.10 27.63
C PHE A 279 -10.60 -8.14 27.43
N LEU A 280 -10.42 -9.11 26.53
CA LEU A 280 -11.39 -10.18 26.33
C LEU A 280 -11.49 -11.11 27.53
N ILE A 281 -10.36 -11.53 28.11
CA ILE A 281 -10.35 -12.38 29.32
C ILE A 281 -11.09 -11.66 30.45
N TYR A 282 -10.84 -10.36 30.63
CA TYR A 282 -11.54 -9.53 31.61
C TYR A 282 -13.05 -9.48 31.33
N THR A 283 -13.45 -9.21 30.09
CA THR A 283 -14.87 -9.14 29.67
C THR A 283 -15.58 -10.48 29.83
N ILE A 284 -14.92 -11.60 29.51
CA ILE A 284 -15.46 -12.96 29.71
C ILE A 284 -15.67 -13.21 31.21
N LYS A 285 -14.69 -12.88 32.05
CA LYS A 285 -14.79 -13.08 33.51
C LYS A 285 -15.91 -12.23 34.12
N TYR A 286 -16.07 -10.98 33.67
CA TYR A 286 -17.11 -10.06 34.11
C TYR A 286 -18.51 -10.40 33.58
N SER A 287 -18.61 -10.94 32.36
CA SER A 287 -19.90 -11.37 31.79
C SER A 287 -20.51 -12.56 32.53
N ARG A 288 -19.70 -13.45 33.10
CA ARG A 288 -20.18 -14.62 33.87
C ARG A 288 -20.85 -14.23 35.18
N THR A 289 -20.58 -13.04 35.71
CA THR A 289 -21.18 -12.53 36.95
C THR A 289 -22.47 -11.74 36.72
N LEU A 290 -22.83 -11.48 35.45
CA LEU A 290 -24.06 -10.78 35.11
C LEU A 290 -25.16 -11.80 34.80
N SER A 291 -26.15 -11.90 35.69
CA SER A 291 -27.43 -12.55 35.42
C SER A 291 -28.27 -11.62 34.53
N VAL A 292 -28.41 -11.95 33.25
CA VAL A 292 -29.08 -11.06 32.29
C VAL A 292 -30.40 -11.66 31.82
N ASP A 293 -31.51 -11.00 32.16
CA ASP A 293 -32.88 -11.36 31.76
C ASP A 293 -33.23 -11.00 30.29
N ASP A 294 -32.34 -10.29 29.58
CA ASP A 294 -32.57 -9.90 28.19
C ASP A 294 -32.09 -10.98 27.19
N SER A 295 -33.04 -11.52 26.42
CA SER A 295 -32.85 -12.48 25.33
C SER A 295 -31.80 -12.08 24.27
N ARG A 296 -31.57 -10.78 24.03
CA ARG A 296 -30.56 -10.29 23.09
C ARG A 296 -29.16 -10.33 23.68
N LEU A 297 -29.01 -9.89 24.93
CA LEU A 297 -27.76 -10.01 25.68
C LEU A 297 -27.38 -11.46 25.89
N ASN A 298 -28.34 -12.35 26.15
CA ASN A 298 -28.09 -13.78 26.26
C ASN A 298 -27.49 -14.37 24.96
N ARG A 299 -27.95 -13.88 23.79
CA ARG A 299 -27.39 -14.29 22.49
C ARG A 299 -25.96 -13.77 22.25
N ILE A 300 -25.62 -12.59 22.76
CA ILE A 300 -24.25 -12.06 22.74
C ILE A 300 -23.37 -12.84 23.75
N MET A 301 -23.92 -13.22 24.91
CA MET A 301 -23.25 -14.09 25.90
C MET A 301 -22.92 -15.48 25.35
N LEU A 302 -23.70 -16.00 24.40
CA LEU A 302 -23.36 -17.27 23.72
C LEU A 302 -22.05 -17.19 22.91
N MET A 303 -21.68 -16.02 22.39
CA MET A 303 -20.36 -15.82 21.73
C MET A 303 -19.22 -15.94 22.75
N PHE A 304 -19.40 -15.39 23.96
CA PHE A 304 -18.47 -15.53 25.07
C PHE A 304 -18.40 -16.96 25.67
N GLY A 305 -19.34 -17.83 25.29
CA GLY A 305 -19.31 -19.27 25.57
C GLY A 305 -18.26 -20.05 24.76
N VAL A 306 -17.50 -19.41 23.85
CA VAL A 306 -16.32 -19.98 23.16
C VAL A 306 -15.15 -18.98 23.24
N PRO A 307 -14.59 -18.74 24.43
CA PRO A 307 -13.66 -17.64 24.64
C PRO A 307 -12.40 -17.77 23.78
N VAL A 308 -11.85 -18.97 23.66
CA VAL A 308 -10.65 -19.24 22.85
C VAL A 308 -10.90 -18.95 21.36
N SER A 309 -12.05 -19.35 20.80
CA SER A 309 -12.36 -19.09 19.40
C SER A 309 -12.63 -17.60 19.13
N THR A 310 -13.30 -16.91 20.05
CA THR A 310 -13.54 -15.46 19.92
C THR A 310 -12.23 -14.67 19.92
N ILE A 311 -11.32 -15.01 20.85
CA ILE A 311 -9.98 -14.41 20.91
C ILE A 311 -9.21 -14.69 19.63
N ALA A 312 -9.14 -15.96 19.20
CA ALA A 312 -8.44 -16.34 17.99
C ALA A 312 -8.98 -15.62 16.74
N PHE A 313 -10.31 -15.53 16.60
CA PHE A 313 -10.95 -14.82 15.50
C PHE A 313 -10.58 -13.34 15.47
N LEU A 314 -10.58 -12.67 16.61
CA LEU A 314 -10.23 -11.24 16.70
C LEU A 314 -8.76 -11.00 16.41
N ILE A 315 -7.85 -11.87 16.88
CA ILE A 315 -6.42 -11.81 16.53
C ILE A 315 -6.26 -11.94 15.01
N PHE A 316 -6.91 -12.93 14.39
CA PHE A 316 -6.79 -13.10 12.94
C PHE A 316 -7.37 -11.92 12.15
N ILE A 317 -8.52 -11.40 12.55
CA ILE A 317 -9.12 -10.18 11.98
C ILE A 317 -8.14 -9.01 12.08
N GLN A 318 -7.56 -8.78 13.27
CA GLN A 318 -6.61 -7.70 13.48
C GLN A 318 -5.40 -7.83 12.55
N ILE A 319 -4.84 -9.04 12.40
CA ILE A 319 -3.73 -9.26 11.48
C ILE A 319 -4.15 -8.90 10.05
N LEU A 320 -5.35 -9.29 9.60
CA LEU A 320 -5.87 -8.94 8.27
C LEU A 320 -6.10 -7.44 8.05
N PHE A 321 -6.36 -6.65 9.10
CA PHE A 321 -6.50 -5.20 9.00
C PHE A 321 -5.15 -4.47 9.08
N SER A 322 -4.20 -5.01 9.85
CA SER A 322 -2.86 -4.42 10.02
C SER A 322 -1.90 -4.74 8.87
N SER A 323 -2.33 -5.54 7.88
CA SER A 323 -1.47 -6.23 6.93
C SER A 323 -1.13 -5.48 5.63
N GLN A 324 -0.77 -4.19 5.69
CA GLN A 324 -0.38 -3.50 4.46
C GLN A 324 0.89 -4.12 3.81
N ASP A 325 1.73 -4.80 4.59
CA ASP A 325 3.02 -5.35 4.13
C ASP A 325 3.11 -6.87 4.09
N ILE A 326 2.07 -7.59 4.52
CA ILE A 326 2.14 -9.05 4.64
C ILE A 326 1.95 -9.70 3.26
N PRO A 327 2.68 -10.78 2.90
CA PRO A 327 2.49 -11.51 1.65
C PRO A 327 1.09 -12.09 1.55
N ARG A 328 0.43 -12.05 0.39
CA ARG A 328 -0.94 -12.56 0.24
C ARG A 328 -1.07 -14.04 0.57
N ILE A 329 -0.02 -14.83 0.33
CA ILE A 329 0.05 -16.23 0.72
C ILE A 329 -0.18 -16.38 2.23
N PHE A 330 0.51 -15.57 3.05
CA PHE A 330 0.33 -15.57 4.51
C PHE A 330 -1.08 -15.11 4.89
N LEU A 331 -1.64 -14.12 4.19
CA LEU A 331 -3.03 -13.70 4.40
C LEU A 331 -4.02 -14.80 4.06
N ASN A 332 -3.76 -15.62 3.04
CA ASN A 332 -4.63 -16.75 2.68
C ASN A 332 -4.57 -17.85 3.75
N ILE A 333 -3.38 -18.17 4.28
CA ILE A 333 -3.23 -19.10 5.42
C ILE A 333 -3.98 -18.56 6.63
N ILE A 334 -3.83 -17.27 6.97
CA ILE A 334 -4.57 -16.64 8.06
C ILE A 334 -6.07 -16.72 7.82
N LYS A 335 -6.57 -16.45 6.62
CA LYS A 335 -8.00 -16.58 6.31
C LYS A 335 -8.52 -17.99 6.55
N ILE A 336 -7.76 -19.02 6.16
CA ILE A 336 -8.09 -20.42 6.43
C ILE A 336 -8.12 -20.70 7.93
N LEU A 337 -7.09 -20.25 8.67
CA LEU A 337 -7.03 -20.42 10.12
C LEU A 337 -8.14 -19.65 10.84
N ALA A 338 -8.51 -18.46 10.36
CA ALA A 338 -9.58 -17.61 10.88
C ALA A 338 -10.97 -18.21 10.66
N LEU A 339 -11.13 -19.06 9.64
CA LEU A 339 -12.36 -19.77 9.37
C LEU A 339 -12.72 -20.75 10.50
N ILE A 340 -11.74 -21.42 11.10
CA ILE A 340 -11.99 -22.39 12.18
C ILE A 340 -12.72 -21.76 13.38
N PRO A 341 -12.19 -20.68 14.01
CA PRO A 341 -12.89 -20.03 15.11
C PRO A 341 -14.19 -19.37 14.66
N MET A 342 -14.24 -18.79 13.45
CA MET A 342 -15.45 -18.21 12.88
C MET A 342 -16.59 -19.24 12.85
N VAL A 343 -16.34 -20.41 12.27
CA VAL A 343 -17.34 -21.49 12.17
C VAL A 343 -17.80 -21.96 13.54
N ARG A 344 -16.89 -22.09 14.50
CA ARG A 344 -17.24 -22.47 15.88
C ARG A 344 -18.17 -21.44 16.54
N ILE A 345 -17.93 -20.15 16.32
CA ILE A 345 -18.78 -19.06 16.84
C ILE A 345 -20.16 -19.10 16.15
N PHE A 346 -20.19 -19.13 14.82
CA PHE A 346 -21.44 -19.17 14.06
C PHE A 346 -22.27 -20.43 14.32
N ALA A 347 -21.64 -21.59 14.53
CA ALA A 347 -22.32 -22.84 14.85
C ALA A 347 -23.07 -22.80 16.20
N LYS A 348 -22.73 -21.87 17.11
CA LYS A 348 -23.49 -21.62 18.34
C LYS A 348 -24.61 -20.59 18.19
N LEU A 349 -24.52 -19.72 17.19
CA LEU A 349 -25.48 -18.65 16.93
C LEU A 349 -26.61 -19.06 15.98
N VAL A 350 -26.34 -20.07 15.16
CA VAL A 350 -27.22 -20.55 14.10
C VAL A 350 -28.06 -21.73 14.59
N ASP A 351 -29.33 -21.77 14.18
CA ASP A 351 -30.25 -22.85 14.54
C ASP A 351 -29.70 -24.22 14.10
N PRO A 352 -29.95 -25.30 14.87
CA PRO A 352 -29.45 -26.65 14.57
C PRO A 352 -29.70 -27.13 13.14
N ALA A 353 -30.81 -26.70 12.53
CA ALA A 353 -31.17 -27.05 11.15
C ALA A 353 -30.15 -26.56 10.11
N TYR A 354 -29.51 -25.40 10.31
CA TYR A 354 -28.58 -24.82 9.34
C TYR A 354 -27.11 -25.13 9.64
N LYS A 355 -26.81 -25.84 10.74
CA LYS A 355 -25.42 -26.15 11.12
C LYS A 355 -24.70 -26.95 10.04
N LYS A 356 -25.37 -27.93 9.42
CA LYS A 356 -24.79 -28.71 8.31
C LYS A 356 -24.43 -27.82 7.13
N SER A 357 -25.34 -26.93 6.72
CA SER A 357 -25.09 -25.95 5.65
C SER A 357 -23.90 -25.06 5.96
N LEU A 358 -23.77 -24.59 7.21
CA LEU A 358 -22.61 -23.79 7.64
C LEU A 358 -21.30 -24.54 7.41
N TYR A 359 -21.18 -25.79 7.85
CA TYR A 359 -19.96 -26.59 7.63
C TYR A 359 -19.66 -26.80 6.14
N TYR A 360 -20.66 -27.04 5.30
CA TYR A 360 -20.47 -27.16 3.85
C TYR A 360 -19.96 -25.86 3.22
N ILE A 361 -20.55 -24.70 3.55
CA ILE A 361 -20.06 -23.41 3.06
C ILE A 361 -18.62 -23.19 3.48
N SER A 362 -18.31 -23.46 4.75
CA SER A 362 -16.95 -23.29 5.26
C SER A 362 -15.94 -24.19 4.56
N PHE A 363 -16.31 -25.44 4.29
CA PHE A 363 -15.49 -26.35 3.49
C PHE A 363 -15.25 -25.82 2.08
N LEU A 364 -16.28 -25.33 1.40
CA LEU A 364 -16.14 -24.71 0.08
C LEU A 364 -15.23 -23.47 0.11
N VAL A 365 -15.35 -22.62 1.13
CA VAL A 365 -14.47 -21.45 1.27
C VAL A 365 -13.02 -21.89 1.49
N VAL A 366 -12.77 -22.89 2.34
CA VAL A 366 -11.42 -23.44 2.52
C VAL A 366 -10.87 -23.97 1.19
N LEU A 367 -11.67 -24.73 0.44
CA LEU A 367 -11.29 -25.26 -0.86
C LEU A 367 -10.99 -24.13 -1.87
N GLN A 368 -11.78 -23.06 -1.85
CA GLN A 368 -11.54 -21.85 -2.64
C GLN A 368 -10.23 -21.16 -2.24
N GLN A 369 -9.91 -21.08 -0.94
CA GLN A 369 -8.63 -20.50 -0.51
C GLN A 369 -7.43 -21.36 -0.93
N PHE A 370 -7.56 -22.69 -0.88
CA PHE A 370 -6.54 -23.61 -1.42
C PHE A 370 -6.36 -23.39 -2.92
N LYS A 371 -7.46 -23.30 -3.68
CA LYS A 371 -7.45 -22.99 -5.11
C LYS A 371 -6.73 -21.67 -5.43
N VAL A 372 -6.96 -20.62 -4.64
CA VAL A 372 -6.25 -19.33 -4.77
C VAL A 372 -4.78 -19.40 -4.32
N THR A 373 -4.38 -20.42 -3.55
CA THR A 373 -2.99 -20.58 -3.11
C THR A 373 -2.17 -21.42 -4.09
N MET A 374 -2.81 -22.16 -5.00
CA MET A 374 -2.18 -23.17 -5.87
C MET A 374 -1.69 -22.65 -7.24
N GLY A 375 -1.69 -21.34 -7.53
CA GLY A 375 -1.19 -20.84 -8.81
C GLY A 375 -2.29 -20.62 -9.85
N SER A 376 -2.43 -19.40 -10.37
CA SER A 376 -3.39 -19.08 -11.44
C SER A 376 -2.97 -19.47 -12.88
N GLY A 377 -3.08 -20.73 -13.29
CA GLY A 377 -2.54 -21.17 -14.60
C GLY A 377 -2.34 -22.67 -14.70
N THR A 378 -2.29 -23.32 -13.54
CA THR A 378 -1.95 -24.73 -13.43
C THR A 378 -3.14 -25.61 -13.79
N SER A 379 -2.83 -26.79 -14.31
CA SER A 379 -3.75 -27.92 -14.44
C SER A 379 -4.53 -28.17 -13.14
N LEU A 380 -3.86 -28.02 -11.99
CA LEU A 380 -4.46 -28.15 -10.67
C LEU A 380 -5.58 -27.15 -10.39
N GLU A 381 -5.39 -25.88 -10.72
CA GLU A 381 -6.41 -24.86 -10.49
C GLU A 381 -7.72 -25.22 -11.21
N ARG A 382 -7.63 -25.71 -12.45
CA ARG A 382 -8.80 -26.16 -13.23
C ARG A 382 -9.51 -27.33 -12.58
N MET A 383 -8.76 -28.27 -12.01
CA MET A 383 -9.31 -29.40 -11.26
C MET A 383 -10.07 -28.92 -10.02
N PHE A 384 -9.44 -28.06 -9.19
CA PHE A 384 -10.09 -27.50 -8.01
C PHE A 384 -11.33 -26.68 -8.37
N LEU A 385 -11.28 -25.89 -9.43
CA LEU A 385 -12.42 -25.11 -9.91
C LEU A 385 -13.58 -26.03 -10.31
N THR A 386 -13.29 -27.14 -11.01
CA THR A 386 -14.28 -28.15 -11.38
C THR A 386 -14.90 -28.80 -10.14
N VAL A 387 -14.07 -29.22 -9.19
CA VAL A 387 -14.54 -29.82 -7.92
C VAL A 387 -15.39 -28.83 -7.13
N ILE A 388 -14.98 -27.56 -7.03
CA ILE A 388 -15.73 -26.49 -6.34
C ILE A 388 -17.09 -26.30 -7.00
N ILE A 389 -17.16 -26.26 -8.33
CA ILE A 389 -18.44 -26.13 -9.06
C ILE A 389 -19.35 -27.32 -8.77
N ILE A 390 -18.84 -28.56 -8.90
CA ILE A 390 -19.62 -29.77 -8.65
C ILE A 390 -20.15 -29.80 -7.21
N LEU A 391 -19.28 -29.55 -6.22
CA LEU A 391 -19.67 -29.51 -4.81
C LEU A 391 -20.69 -28.40 -4.53
N SER A 392 -20.54 -27.24 -5.18
CA SER A 392 -21.51 -26.13 -5.06
C SER A 392 -22.88 -26.51 -5.63
N LEU A 393 -22.92 -27.23 -6.76
CA LEU A 393 -24.17 -27.74 -7.34
C LEU A 393 -24.82 -28.82 -6.46
N ILE A 394 -24.03 -29.74 -5.90
CA ILE A 394 -24.53 -30.75 -4.96
C ILE A 394 -25.11 -30.07 -3.72
N MET A 395 -24.38 -29.12 -3.15
CA MET A 395 -24.82 -28.34 -1.99
C MET A 395 -26.12 -27.58 -2.28
N PHE A 396 -26.21 -26.97 -3.46
CA PHE A 396 -27.40 -26.26 -3.90
C PHE A 396 -28.63 -27.18 -3.94
N ASN A 397 -28.48 -28.37 -4.55
CA ASN A 397 -29.54 -29.37 -4.59
C ASN A 397 -29.93 -29.88 -3.19
N TYR A 398 -28.95 -30.08 -2.31
CA TYR A 398 -29.19 -30.46 -0.92
C TYR A 398 -30.04 -29.44 -0.16
N ILE A 399 -29.70 -28.14 -0.25
CA ILE A 399 -30.47 -27.06 0.39
C ILE A 399 -31.91 -27.00 -0.16
N LYS A 400 -32.09 -27.22 -1.47
CA LYS A 400 -33.42 -27.22 -2.11
C LYS A 400 -34.32 -28.36 -1.63
N LEU A 401 -33.75 -29.51 -1.29
CA LEU A 401 -34.46 -30.71 -0.88
C LEU A 401 -34.74 -30.78 0.62
N ASP A 402 -33.96 -30.07 1.45
CA ASP A 402 -34.13 -30.08 2.90
C ASP A 402 -35.43 -29.37 3.33
N LYS A 403 -36.37 -30.17 3.85
CA LYS A 403 -37.69 -29.72 4.33
C LYS A 403 -37.59 -28.85 5.59
N GLY A 404 -36.51 -28.98 6.37
CA GLY A 404 -36.28 -28.17 7.58
C GLY A 404 -35.99 -26.69 7.25
N ILE A 405 -35.24 -26.45 6.17
CA ILE A 405 -34.87 -25.11 5.70
C ILE A 405 -36.08 -24.40 5.04
N LYS A 406 -36.92 -25.15 4.31
CA LYS A 406 -38.13 -24.62 3.67
C LYS A 406 -39.15 -24.03 4.66
N LYS A 407 -39.29 -24.61 5.86
CA LYS A 407 -40.21 -24.09 6.88
C LYS A 407 -39.82 -22.71 7.42
N GLY A 408 -38.53 -22.34 7.37
CA GLY A 408 -38.01 -21.05 7.88
C GLY A 408 -37.88 -19.94 6.85
N THR A 409 -38.01 -20.22 5.55
CA THR A 409 -37.62 -19.31 4.45
C THR A 409 -38.80 -18.96 3.51
N ASN A 410 -39.99 -18.77 4.07
CA ASN A 410 -41.24 -18.62 3.29
C ASN A 410 -41.37 -17.31 2.48
N GLN A 411 -40.47 -16.33 2.66
CA GLN A 411 -40.62 -14.98 2.06
C GLN A 411 -39.63 -14.67 0.91
N TYR A 412 -38.55 -15.44 0.74
CA TYR A 412 -37.49 -15.14 -0.26
C TYR A 412 -37.18 -16.30 -1.22
N THR A 413 -37.71 -17.49 -0.96
CA THR A 413 -37.61 -18.66 -1.85
C THR A 413 -38.02 -18.38 -3.29
N PRO A 414 -39.13 -17.68 -3.60
CA PRO A 414 -39.55 -17.53 -5.00
C PRO A 414 -38.64 -16.61 -5.83
N ILE A 415 -38.05 -15.59 -5.22
CA ILE A 415 -37.15 -14.64 -5.92
C ILE A 415 -35.81 -15.31 -6.21
N VAL A 416 -35.24 -16.00 -5.21
CA VAL A 416 -33.98 -16.73 -5.36
C VAL A 416 -34.13 -17.89 -6.36
N ILE A 417 -35.26 -18.61 -6.34
CA ILE A 417 -35.52 -19.67 -7.33
C ILE A 417 -35.68 -19.10 -8.75
N LYS A 418 -36.29 -17.91 -8.92
CA LYS A 418 -36.44 -17.26 -10.24
C LYS A 418 -35.13 -16.78 -10.84
N THR A 419 -34.27 -16.10 -10.08
CA THR A 419 -32.95 -15.66 -10.59
C THR A 419 -32.04 -16.85 -10.91
N ILE A 420 -32.20 -17.96 -10.19
CA ILE A 420 -31.39 -19.16 -10.40
C ILE A 420 -31.83 -19.97 -11.62
N ASN A 421 -33.13 -20.12 -11.89
CA ASN A 421 -33.59 -20.73 -13.13
C ASN A 421 -33.09 -19.95 -14.36
N LEU A 422 -33.02 -18.63 -14.24
CA LEU A 422 -32.47 -17.75 -15.29
C LEU A 422 -30.98 -17.99 -15.53
N LEU A 423 -30.18 -18.15 -14.47
CA LEU A 423 -28.76 -18.49 -14.55
C LEU A 423 -28.51 -19.91 -15.08
N THR A 424 -29.38 -20.87 -14.76
CA THR A 424 -29.24 -22.27 -15.20
C THR A 424 -29.55 -22.42 -16.69
N ILE A 425 -30.48 -21.62 -17.22
CA ILE A 425 -30.78 -21.54 -18.67
C ILE A 425 -29.67 -20.81 -19.43
N LEU A 426 -28.92 -19.91 -18.78
CA LEU A 426 -27.78 -19.20 -19.38
C LEU A 426 -26.47 -20.03 -19.39
N LEU A 427 -26.40 -21.11 -18.61
CA LEU A 427 -25.25 -22.01 -18.47
C LEU A 427 -25.40 -23.34 -19.25
N LEU A 428 -26.57 -23.56 -19.84
CA LEU A 428 -26.89 -24.60 -20.82
C LEU A 428 -26.84 -23.99 -22.23
#